data_AF-A0A5E4YTQ3-F1
#
_entry.id   AF-A0A5E4YTQ3-F1
#
_cell.length_a   1.000
_cell.length_b   1.000
_cell.length_c   1.000
_cell.angle_alpha   90.00
_cell.angle_beta   90.00
_cell.angle_gamma   90.00
#
_symmetry.space_group_name_H-M   'P 1'
#
loop_
_entity.id
_entity.type
_entity.pdbx_description
1 polymer ?
#
loop_
_entity_poly.entity_id
_entity_poly.type
_entity_poly.pdbx_seq_one_letter_code
_entity_poly.pdbx_strand_id
1 'polypeptide(L)'
;MSVIETHIKPAALAPVANAHLHAFNNAFVELGLDWYWDHPTYTRLLHMTGNQDLPLAYLEGASAQALRMAELLLIGAYLDGHQPHLLRAYEPEFLCDLIHCTKVRCFEAANDGRSMQPARAAVA
;
A
#
# COMPACT_ATOMS: atom_id res chain seq x y z
N MET A 1 27.02 15.09 -11.76
CA MET A 1 25.91 14.39 -11.07
C MET A 1 24.71 15.30 -11.12
N SER A 2 23.60 14.80 -11.66
CA SER A 2 22.73 15.53 -12.56
C SER A 2 21.52 16.13 -11.83
N VAL A 3 21.27 17.43 -12.02
CA VAL A 3 20.15 18.23 -11.44
C VAL A 3 18.76 17.64 -11.74
N ILE A 4 18.66 16.70 -12.68
CA ILE A 4 17.43 15.98 -13.04
C ILE A 4 16.98 14.93 -12.00
N GLU A 5 17.87 14.40 -11.15
CA GLU A 5 17.47 13.39 -10.14
C GLU A 5 16.60 14.01 -9.02
N THR A 6 16.79 15.30 -8.72
CA THR A 6 16.13 15.97 -7.58
C THR A 6 14.65 16.29 -7.84
N HIS A 7 14.24 16.46 -9.09
CA HIS A 7 12.86 16.85 -9.45
C HIS A 7 11.98 15.68 -9.91
N ILE A 8 12.55 14.54 -10.29
CA ILE A 8 11.80 13.35 -10.74
C ILE A 8 11.20 12.61 -9.53
N LYS A 9 11.93 12.54 -8.41
CA LYS A 9 11.48 11.85 -7.18
C LYS A 9 10.10 12.30 -6.66
N PRO A 10 9.80 13.61 -6.51
CA PRO A 10 8.48 14.03 -6.01
C PRO A 10 7.33 13.77 -7.00
N ALA A 11 7.59 13.85 -8.32
CA ALA A 11 6.57 13.60 -9.34
C ALA A 11 6.16 12.12 -9.42
N ALA A 12 7.10 11.19 -9.19
CA ALA A 12 6.83 9.76 -9.16
C ALA A 12 6.21 9.28 -7.84
N LEU A 13 6.34 10.05 -6.75
CA LEU A 13 5.86 9.67 -5.43
C LEU A 13 4.33 9.62 -5.34
N ALA A 14 3.65 10.60 -5.94
CA ALA A 14 2.19 10.71 -5.92
C ALA A 14 1.48 9.49 -6.55
N PRO A 15 1.82 9.03 -7.78
CA PRO A 15 1.19 7.85 -8.36
C PRO A 15 1.51 6.56 -7.59
N VAL A 16 2.70 6.43 -6.99
CA VAL A 16 3.03 5.25 -6.16
C VAL A 16 2.27 5.25 -4.85
N ALA A 17 2.18 6.40 -4.17
CA ALA A 17 1.35 6.53 -2.98
C ALA A 17 -0.12 6.20 -3.28
N ASN A 18 -0.63 6.63 -4.44
CA ASN A 18 -1.98 6.30 -4.86
C ASN A 18 -2.17 4.80 -5.16
N ALA A 19 -1.24 4.18 -5.88
CA ALA A 19 -1.27 2.74 -6.14
C ALA A 19 -1.23 1.92 -4.85
N HIS A 20 -0.42 2.35 -3.87
CA HIS A 20 -0.32 1.71 -2.57
C HIS A 20 -1.63 1.83 -1.78
N LEU A 21 -2.26 3.01 -1.79
CA LEU A 21 -3.57 3.23 -1.16
C LEU A 21 -4.66 2.37 -1.80
N HIS A 22 -4.71 2.31 -3.13
CA HIS A 22 -5.65 1.45 -3.85
C HIS A 22 -5.45 -0.03 -3.52
N ALA A 23 -4.22 -0.50 -3.38
CA ALA A 23 -3.94 -1.88 -3.02
C ALA A 23 -4.50 -2.22 -1.62
N PHE A 24 -4.37 -1.31 -0.64
CA PHE A 24 -4.98 -1.49 0.67
C PHE A 24 -6.51 -1.55 0.60
N ASN A 25 -7.13 -0.59 -0.09
CA ASN A 25 -8.58 -0.57 -0.21
C ASN A 25 -9.11 -1.83 -0.91
N ASN A 26 -8.41 -2.33 -1.93
CA ASN A 26 -8.75 -3.60 -2.57
C ASN A 26 -8.61 -4.78 -1.62
N ALA A 27 -7.55 -4.82 -0.79
CA ALA A 27 -7.38 -5.86 0.22
C ALA A 27 -8.49 -5.84 1.27
N PHE A 28 -8.94 -4.65 1.70
CA PHE A 28 -10.07 -4.53 2.62
C PHE A 28 -11.35 -5.09 2.02
N VAL A 29 -11.65 -4.74 0.76
CA VAL A 29 -12.81 -5.27 0.02
C VAL A 29 -12.72 -6.80 -0.14
N GLU A 30 -11.57 -7.35 -0.51
CA GLU A 30 -11.38 -8.81 -0.65
C GLU A 30 -11.56 -9.54 0.69
N LEU A 31 -11.14 -8.94 1.79
CA LEU A 31 -11.34 -9.47 3.14
C LEU A 31 -12.75 -9.23 3.71
N GLY A 32 -13.62 -8.54 2.97
CA GLY A 32 -14.97 -8.18 3.43
C GLY A 32 -14.96 -7.17 4.59
N LEU A 33 -13.90 -6.37 4.70
CA LEU A 33 -13.81 -5.28 5.66
C LEU A 33 -14.43 -4.03 5.02
N ASP A 34 -15.45 -3.45 5.66
CA ASP A 34 -16.09 -2.19 5.25
C ASP A 34 -15.19 -0.95 5.52
N TRP A 35 -13.88 -1.11 5.33
CA TRP A 35 -12.88 -0.08 5.57
C TRP A 35 -12.50 0.62 4.28
N TYR A 36 -12.31 1.93 4.37
CA TYR A 36 -11.82 2.72 3.25
C TYR A 36 -10.86 3.78 3.77
N TRP A 37 -9.64 3.77 3.25
CA TRP A 37 -8.67 4.82 3.51
C TRP A 37 -8.67 5.81 2.35
N ASP A 38 -8.94 7.07 2.66
CA ASP A 38 -8.71 8.20 1.77
C ASP A 38 -7.28 8.75 1.93
N HIS A 39 -6.83 9.59 0.99
CA HIS A 39 -5.49 10.18 1.03
C HIS A 39 -5.16 10.87 2.37
N PRO A 40 -6.03 11.73 2.93
CA PRO A 40 -5.82 12.31 4.26
C PRO A 40 -5.58 11.29 5.36
N THR A 41 -6.38 10.22 5.42
CA THR A 41 -6.21 9.15 6.42
C THR A 41 -4.88 8.43 6.23
N TYR A 42 -4.55 8.07 5.00
CA TYR A 42 -3.29 7.40 4.68
C TYR A 42 -2.07 8.27 5.03
N THR A 43 -2.06 9.55 4.66
CA THR A 43 -1.00 10.49 5.04
C THR A 43 -0.89 10.64 6.54
N ARG A 44 -2.02 10.74 7.26
CA ARG A 44 -2.01 10.81 8.73
C ARG A 44 -1.39 9.56 9.36
N LEU A 45 -1.72 8.37 8.86
CA LEU A 45 -1.15 7.10 9.35
C LEU A 45 0.37 7.02 9.11
N LEU A 46 0.84 7.44 7.93
CA LEU A 46 2.28 7.52 7.63
C LEU A 46 3.00 8.47 8.61
N HIS A 47 2.40 9.63 8.90
CA HIS A 47 2.96 10.58 9.86
C HIS A 47 2.97 10.05 11.30
N MET A 48 1.87 9.46 11.77
CA MET A 48 1.78 8.94 13.15
C MET A 48 2.75 7.78 13.40
N THR A 49 3.02 6.97 12.38
CA THR A 49 3.92 5.81 12.50
C THR A 49 5.37 6.12 12.13
N GLY A 50 5.67 7.35 11.70
CA GLY A 50 7.02 7.75 11.26
C GLY A 50 7.45 7.18 9.91
N ASN A 51 6.51 6.65 9.11
CA ASN A 51 6.78 5.99 7.82
C ASN A 51 6.51 6.91 6.62
N GLN A 52 6.81 8.20 6.72
CA GLN A 52 6.51 9.18 5.67
C GLN A 52 7.20 8.87 4.34
N ASP A 53 8.39 8.27 4.40
CA ASP A 53 9.18 7.86 3.25
C ASP A 53 8.77 6.51 2.65
N LEU A 54 7.71 5.86 3.16
CA LEU A 54 7.28 4.55 2.67
C LEU A 54 6.99 4.53 1.15
N PRO A 55 6.30 5.53 0.56
CA PRO A 55 6.11 5.56 -0.90
C PRO A 55 7.43 5.70 -1.67
N LEU A 56 8.44 6.34 -1.09
CA LEU A 56 9.77 6.45 -1.68
C LEU A 56 10.53 5.12 -1.57
N ALA A 57 10.44 4.45 -0.42
CA ALA A 57 11.01 3.12 -0.21
C ALA A 57 10.45 2.10 -1.22
N TYR A 58 9.16 2.21 -1.57
CA TYR A 58 8.54 1.43 -2.66
C TYR A 58 9.18 1.72 -4.03
N LEU A 59 9.43 2.99 -4.35
CA LEU A 59 10.08 3.39 -5.60
C LEU A 59 11.54 2.94 -5.68
N GLU A 60 12.25 2.99 -4.54
CA GLU A 60 13.66 2.63 -4.46
C GLU A 60 13.89 1.11 -4.37
N GLY A 61 12.80 0.31 -4.38
CA GLY A 61 12.89 -1.15 -4.33
C GLY A 61 13.42 -1.65 -3.00
N ALA A 62 13.02 -1.02 -1.89
CA ALA A 62 13.35 -1.47 -0.56
C ALA A 62 12.92 -2.94 -0.34
N SER A 63 13.57 -3.63 0.59
CA SER A 63 13.29 -5.04 0.82
C SER A 63 11.83 -5.27 1.25
N ALA A 64 11.24 -6.37 0.77
CA ALA A 64 9.86 -6.73 1.11
C ALA A 64 9.64 -6.80 2.64
N GLN A 65 10.66 -7.22 3.39
CA GLN A 65 10.61 -7.25 4.85
C GLN A 65 10.52 -5.85 5.46
N ALA A 66 11.27 -4.87 4.96
CA ALA A 66 11.21 -3.50 5.47
C ALA A 66 9.85 -2.85 5.17
N LEU A 67 9.34 -3.05 3.95
CA LEU A 67 8.01 -2.58 3.55
C LEU A 67 6.91 -3.21 4.41
N ARG A 68 6.98 -4.53 4.64
CA ARG A 68 6.06 -5.24 5.54
C ARG A 68 6.07 -4.63 6.94
N MET A 69 7.24 -4.45 7.55
CA MET A 69 7.35 -3.89 8.90
C MET A 69 6.69 -2.51 9.02
N ALA A 70 6.91 -1.62 8.06
CA ALA A 70 6.26 -0.31 8.04
C ALA A 70 4.73 -0.42 7.93
N GLU A 71 4.23 -1.30 7.06
CA GLU A 71 2.80 -1.48 6.85
C GLU A 71 2.08 -2.08 8.06
N LEU A 72 2.72 -3.02 8.76
CA LEU A 72 2.17 -3.57 10.01
C LEU A 72 1.96 -2.46 11.04
N LEU A 73 2.87 -1.46 11.11
CA LEU A 73 2.70 -0.31 11.99
C LEU A 73 1.51 0.57 11.58
N LEU A 74 1.30 0.79 10.28
CA LEU A 74 0.15 1.56 9.78
C LEU A 74 -1.17 0.88 10.13
N ILE A 75 -1.30 -0.41 9.83
CA ILE A 75 -2.52 -1.18 10.10
C ILE A 75 -2.77 -1.26 11.60
N GLY A 76 -1.73 -1.53 12.40
CA GLY A 76 -1.83 -1.58 13.86
C GLY A 76 -2.30 -0.24 14.46
N ALA A 77 -1.73 0.89 14.01
CA ALA A 77 -2.16 2.20 14.45
C ALA A 77 -3.61 2.53 14.06
N TYR A 78 -4.05 2.09 12.88
CA TYR A 78 -5.44 2.26 12.46
C TYR A 78 -6.41 1.40 13.29
N LEU A 79 -6.05 0.14 13.54
CA LEU A 79 -6.82 -0.79 14.35
C LEU A 79 -7.03 -0.29 15.78
N ASP A 80 -5.95 0.19 16.42
CA ASP A 80 -5.98 0.72 17.77
C ASP A 80 -6.93 1.93 17.91
N GLY A 81 -6.89 2.85 16.94
CA GLY A 81 -7.69 4.07 16.97
C GLY A 81 -9.15 3.92 16.52
N HIS A 82 -9.43 3.03 15.55
CA HIS A 82 -10.74 2.96 14.91
C HIS A 82 -11.54 1.70 15.24
N GLN A 83 -10.89 0.56 15.44
CA GLN A 83 -11.59 -0.74 15.54
C GLN A 83 -11.00 -1.64 16.65
N PRO A 84 -10.96 -1.17 17.92
CA PRO A 84 -10.39 -1.95 19.02
C PRO A 84 -11.17 -3.24 19.31
N HIS A 85 -12.41 -3.37 18.83
CA HIS A 85 -13.20 -4.58 18.99
C HIS A 85 -12.70 -5.74 18.11
N LEU A 86 -12.09 -5.46 16.96
CA LEU A 86 -11.49 -6.49 16.10
C LEU A 86 -10.25 -7.10 16.75
N LEU A 87 -9.49 -6.31 17.51
CA LEU A 87 -8.36 -6.77 18.33
C LEU A 87 -8.79 -7.72 19.47
N ARG A 88 -10.09 -7.78 19.81
CA ARG A 88 -10.62 -8.73 20.80
C ARG A 88 -11.01 -10.07 20.17
N ALA A 89 -11.25 -10.09 18.87
CA ALA A 89 -11.67 -11.28 18.13
C ALA A 89 -10.51 -11.93 17.37
N TYR A 90 -9.52 -11.13 16.96
CA TYR A 90 -8.37 -11.57 16.19
C TYR A 90 -7.09 -10.97 16.76
N GLU A 91 -6.01 -11.75 16.71
CA GLU A 91 -4.67 -11.26 17.06
C GLU A 91 -4.24 -10.15 16.08
N PRO A 92 -3.61 -9.07 16.58
CA PRO A 92 -3.19 -7.95 15.74
C PRO A 92 -2.20 -8.39 14.66
N GLU A 93 -1.25 -9.26 15.00
CA GLU A 93 -0.25 -9.78 14.06
C GLU A 93 -0.92 -10.57 12.93
N PHE A 94 -1.91 -11.40 13.28
CA PHE A 94 -2.67 -12.19 12.30
C PHE A 94 -3.46 -11.29 11.34
N LEU A 95 -4.18 -10.29 11.84
CA LEU A 95 -4.94 -9.37 10.99
C LEU A 95 -4.03 -8.57 10.06
N CYS A 96 -2.92 -8.05 10.60
CA CYS A 96 -1.98 -7.29 9.81
C CYS A 96 -1.31 -8.15 8.73
N ASP A 97 -0.94 -9.40 9.05
CA ASP A 97 -0.40 -10.35 8.07
C ASP A 97 -1.43 -10.75 7.01
N LEU A 98 -2.69 -10.95 7.40
CA LEU A 98 -3.78 -11.26 6.46
C LEU A 98 -3.99 -10.13 5.46
N ILE A 99 -4.04 -8.88 5.94
CA ILE A 99 -4.14 -7.68 5.10
C ILE A 99 -2.92 -7.54 4.19
N HIS A 100 -1.71 -7.74 4.74
CA HIS A 100 -0.46 -7.66 3.97
C HIS A 100 -0.43 -8.69 2.83
N CYS A 101 -0.69 -9.97 3.13
CA CYS A 101 -0.71 -11.04 2.13
C CYS A 101 -1.75 -10.78 1.02
N THR A 102 -2.94 -10.30 1.40
CA THR A 102 -4.01 -10.00 0.43
C THR A 102 -3.62 -8.81 -0.45
N LYS A 103 -3.01 -7.78 0.15
CA LYS A 103 -2.52 -6.61 -0.59
C LYS A 103 -1.42 -6.99 -1.59
N VAL A 104 -0.45 -7.82 -1.20
CA VAL A 104 0.62 -8.30 -2.11
C VAL A 104 0.00 -8.98 -3.33
N ARG A 105 -0.97 -9.88 -3.12
CA ARG A 105 -1.70 -10.53 -4.22
C ARG A 105 -2.46 -9.54 -5.11
N CYS A 106 -3.15 -8.56 -4.51
CA CYS A 106 -3.85 -7.51 -5.27
C CYS A 106 -2.89 -6.64 -6.09
N PHE A 107 -1.73 -6.32 -5.52
CA PHE A 107 -0.71 -5.50 -6.17
C PHE A 107 -0.05 -6.26 -7.33
N GLU A 108 0.30 -7.53 -7.13
CA GLU A 108 0.80 -8.41 -8.19
C GLU A 108 -0.23 -8.57 -9.30
N ALA A 109 -1.50 -8.84 -8.98
CA ALA A 109 -2.58 -8.94 -9.97
C ALA A 109 -2.77 -7.64 -10.78
N ALA A 110 -2.64 -6.46 -10.14
CA ALA A 110 -2.70 -5.18 -10.83
C ALA A 110 -1.49 -4.93 -11.75
N ASN A 111 -0.34 -5.50 -11.42
CA ASN A 111 0.88 -5.41 -12.23
C ASN A 111 0.86 -6.44 -13.39
N ASP A 112 0.40 -7.66 -13.14
CA ASP A 112 0.20 -8.71 -14.15
C ASP A 112 -0.90 -8.34 -15.15
N GLY A 113 -1.97 -7.66 -14.71
CA GLY A 113 -2.98 -7.10 -15.60
C GLY A 113 -2.42 -6.02 -16.56
N ARG A 114 -1.30 -5.39 -16.21
CA ARG A 114 -0.56 -4.47 -17.09
C ARG A 114 0.35 -5.21 -18.07
N SER A 115 0.93 -6.34 -17.64
CA SER A 115 1.70 -7.28 -18.48
C SER A 115 0.81 -8.05 -19.48
N MET A 116 -0.49 -8.15 -19.20
CA MET A 116 -1.49 -8.80 -20.05
C MET A 116 -2.44 -7.79 -20.72
N GLN A 117 -1.95 -6.59 -21.07
CA GLN A 117 -2.52 -5.88 -22.22
C GLN A 117 -2.03 -6.60 -23.49
N PRO A 118 -2.85 -7.39 -24.20
CA PRO A 118 -2.51 -7.75 -25.56
C PRO A 118 -2.35 -6.42 -26.31
N ALA A 119 -1.22 -6.27 -27.01
CA ALA A 119 -1.03 -5.20 -27.97
C ALA A 119 -2.34 -5.06 -28.75
N ARG A 120 -2.99 -3.88 -28.63
CA ARG A 120 -4.13 -3.52 -29.48
C ARG A 120 -3.72 -3.93 -30.89
N ALA A 121 -4.48 -4.86 -31.45
CA ALA A 121 -4.29 -5.40 -32.78
C ALA A 121 -4.06 -4.23 -33.76
N ALA A 122 -2.79 -4.00 -34.09
CA ALA A 122 -2.42 -3.63 -35.43
C ALA A 122 -2.58 -4.91 -36.26
N VAL A 123 -3.08 -4.78 -37.50
CA VAL A 123 -3.62 -5.83 -38.41
C VAL A 123 -5.16 -5.83 -38.31
N ALA A 124 -5.92 -5.35 -39.30
CA ALA A 124 -5.65 -4.93 -40.68
C ALA A 124 -6.68 -3.89 -41.12
#